data_AF-A0A2Y9Q808-F1
#
_entry.id   AF-A0A2Y9Q808-F1
#
_cell.length_a   1.000
_cell.length_b   1.000
_cell.length_c   1.000
_cell.angle_alpha   90.00
_cell.angle_beta   90.00
_cell.angle_gamma   90.00
#
_symmetry.space_group_name_H-M   'P 1'
#
loop_
_entity.id
_entity.type
_entity.pdbx_description
1 polymer ?
#
loop_
_entity_poly.entity_id
_entity_poly.type
_entity_poly.pdbx_seq_one_letter_code
_entity_poly.pdbx_strand_id
1 'polypeptide(L)'
;MKGPEQAEPRTMSTSGLFRFPTPLTRVCMVPWGLRLCEKPELLSPGTAVTPVQAAGKKDHPALLSLDESELEEQFVKGHGPGGQATNKTSNCVVLRHIPSGIVVKCHQTRSVDQNRKLARRILQEKVDVFYNGENSPVYKEKREAEKRKQERKKRAKETLEKKKLLKEQWESSKNVPRERTADSD
;
A
#
# COMPACT_ATOMS: atom_id res chain seq x y z
N MET A 1 9.80 -19.81 -65.01
CA MET A 1 8.83 -19.67 -63.91
C MET A 1 9.48 -20.24 -62.66
N LYS A 2 9.95 -19.36 -61.78
CA LYS A 2 10.83 -19.66 -60.64
C LYS A 2 9.94 -19.68 -59.40
N GLY A 3 9.80 -20.83 -58.73
CA GLY A 3 9.01 -20.95 -57.50
C GLY A 3 9.72 -20.33 -56.30
N PRO A 4 9.01 -19.73 -55.33
CA PRO A 4 9.62 -19.32 -54.07
C PRO A 4 9.71 -20.49 -53.09
N GLU A 5 10.93 -21.00 -53.03
CA GLU A 5 11.68 -21.49 -51.87
C GLU A 5 11.03 -21.25 -50.50
N GLN A 6 10.72 -22.36 -49.83
CA GLN A 6 10.24 -22.39 -48.45
C GLN A 6 11.37 -22.02 -47.49
N ALA A 7 11.16 -21.01 -46.65
CA ALA A 7 12.06 -20.65 -45.56
C ALA A 7 11.59 -21.32 -44.27
N GLU A 8 12.32 -22.36 -43.86
CA GLU A 8 12.22 -23.01 -42.55
C GLU A 8 12.69 -22.06 -41.42
N PRO A 9 11.95 -21.91 -40.31
CA PRO A 9 12.44 -21.22 -39.13
C PRO A 9 13.40 -22.11 -38.33
N ARG A 10 14.69 -21.76 -38.33
CA ARG A 10 15.70 -22.35 -37.45
C ARG A 10 15.35 -22.09 -35.98
N THR A 11 15.03 -23.16 -35.27
CA THR A 11 14.96 -23.18 -33.82
C THR A 11 16.38 -23.08 -33.26
N MET A 12 16.70 -21.98 -32.55
CA MET A 12 17.87 -21.94 -31.67
C MET A 12 17.40 -21.92 -30.22
N SER A 13 17.44 -23.11 -29.64
CA SER A 13 17.46 -23.34 -28.21
C SER A 13 18.75 -22.76 -27.61
N THR A 14 18.63 -21.84 -26.66
CA THR A 14 19.75 -21.37 -25.83
C THR A 14 19.35 -21.43 -24.37
N SER A 15 19.45 -22.63 -23.80
CA SER A 15 19.39 -22.85 -22.35
C SER A 15 20.63 -22.26 -21.67
N GLY A 16 20.57 -20.99 -21.31
CA GLY A 16 21.53 -20.35 -20.43
C GLY A 16 21.19 -20.60 -18.96
N LEU A 17 21.68 -21.70 -18.38
CA LEU A 17 21.70 -21.89 -16.93
C LEU A 17 22.71 -20.92 -16.29
N PHE A 18 22.23 -19.76 -15.85
CA PHE A 18 23.00 -18.86 -14.99
C PHE A 18 23.03 -19.43 -13.57
N ARG A 19 24.07 -20.22 -13.28
CA ARG A 19 24.36 -20.71 -11.93
C ARG A 19 25.05 -19.59 -11.15
N PHE A 20 24.27 -18.82 -10.38
CA PHE A 20 24.82 -17.85 -9.44
C PHE A 20 25.58 -18.58 -8.31
N PRO A 21 26.86 -18.26 -8.05
CA PRO A 21 27.52 -18.71 -6.83
C PRO A 21 26.96 -17.94 -5.63
N THR A 22 26.43 -18.67 -4.67
CA THR A 22 26.09 -18.17 -3.32
C THR A 22 27.35 -17.77 -2.57
N PRO A 23 27.53 -16.52 -2.13
CA PRO A 23 28.51 -16.21 -1.10
C PRO A 23 27.89 -16.53 0.27
N LEU A 24 28.43 -17.57 0.90
CA LEU A 24 28.21 -17.88 2.31
C LEU A 24 29.03 -16.89 3.14
N THR A 25 28.50 -15.68 3.38
CA THR A 25 29.12 -14.73 4.32
C THR A 25 28.36 -14.76 5.63
N ARG A 26 28.79 -15.66 6.51
CA ARG A 26 28.41 -15.71 7.92
C ARG A 26 29.11 -14.52 8.61
N VAL A 27 28.45 -13.37 8.65
CA VAL A 27 28.88 -12.26 9.51
C VAL A 27 28.67 -12.70 10.95
N CYS A 28 29.75 -13.08 11.62
CA CYS A 28 29.79 -13.29 13.06
C CYS A 28 29.57 -11.94 13.73
N MET A 29 28.35 -11.69 14.21
CA MET A 29 28.13 -10.65 15.22
C MET A 29 28.71 -11.16 16.53
N VAL A 30 29.77 -10.49 16.98
CA VAL A 30 30.40 -10.69 18.29
C VAL A 30 29.34 -10.44 19.37
N PRO A 31 29.16 -11.37 20.34
CA PRO A 31 28.30 -11.13 21.48
C PRO A 31 28.88 -10.00 22.32
N TRP A 32 28.12 -8.92 22.46
CA TRP A 32 28.39 -7.86 23.42
C TRP A 32 28.52 -8.48 24.80
N GLY A 33 29.64 -8.22 25.46
CA GLY A 33 30.05 -8.86 26.69
C GLY A 33 29.02 -8.79 27.80
N LEU A 34 29.00 -9.87 28.59
CA LEU A 34 28.47 -9.90 29.94
C LEU A 34 29.08 -8.73 30.73
N ARG A 35 28.30 -7.66 30.90
CA ARG A 35 28.48 -6.80 32.06
C ARG A 35 27.52 -7.29 33.13
N LEU A 36 28.11 -8.04 34.05
CA LEU A 36 27.58 -8.36 35.36
C LEU A 36 27.17 -7.04 36.03
N CYS A 37 25.87 -6.85 36.24
CA CYS A 37 25.35 -5.85 37.15
C CYS A 37 24.42 -6.60 38.09
N GLU A 38 24.89 -6.74 39.32
CA GLU A 38 24.22 -7.39 40.42
C GLU A 38 22.81 -6.86 40.58
N LYS A 39 21.91 -7.80 40.85
CA LYS A 39 20.50 -7.57 41.08
C LYS A 39 20.33 -7.39 42.59
N PRO A 40 19.98 -6.20 43.11
CA PRO A 40 19.45 -6.14 44.46
C PRO A 40 18.04 -6.73 44.41
N GLU A 41 17.87 -7.83 45.12
CA GLU A 41 16.56 -8.23 45.59
C GLU A 41 15.94 -7.08 46.37
N LEU A 42 14.67 -6.84 46.11
CA LEU A 42 13.58 -6.84 47.08
C LEU A 42 12.54 -5.82 46.61
N LEU A 43 11.34 -6.33 46.33
CA LEU A 43 10.02 -5.82 46.72
C LEU A 43 8.98 -6.44 45.78
N SER A 44 8.39 -7.53 46.29
CA SER A 44 7.07 -8.11 46.04
C SER A 44 6.48 -8.09 44.62
N PRO A 45 6.14 -9.27 44.03
CA PRO A 45 5.28 -9.32 42.86
C PRO A 45 3.82 -9.01 43.29
N GLY A 46 3.48 -7.74 43.36
CA GLY A 46 2.11 -7.32 43.13
C GLY A 46 1.77 -7.71 41.69
N THR A 47 0.86 -8.65 41.50
CA THR A 47 0.39 -9.10 40.19
C THR A 47 -0.22 -7.91 39.44
N ALA A 48 0.60 -7.19 38.68
CA ALA A 48 0.14 -6.17 37.76
C ALA A 48 -0.59 -6.87 36.61
N VAL A 49 -1.90 -6.98 36.74
CA VAL A 49 -2.79 -7.40 35.66
C VAL A 49 -2.68 -6.34 34.57
N THR A 50 -1.88 -6.61 33.54
CA THR A 50 -1.89 -5.77 32.35
C THR A 50 -3.28 -5.89 31.72
N PRO A 51 -4.00 -4.78 31.48
CA PRO A 51 -5.21 -4.87 30.68
C PRO A 51 -4.75 -5.24 29.26
N VAL A 52 -4.92 -6.51 28.89
CA VAL A 52 -4.93 -6.94 27.50
C VAL A 52 -6.06 -6.15 26.85
N GLN A 53 -5.70 -5.11 26.11
CA GLN A 53 -6.66 -4.39 25.31
C GLN A 53 -7.15 -5.36 24.24
N ALA A 54 -8.33 -5.93 24.47
CA ALA A 54 -9.06 -6.67 23.47
C ALA A 54 -9.18 -5.77 22.25
N ALA A 55 -8.61 -6.21 21.13
CA ALA A 55 -8.68 -5.48 19.87
C ALA A 55 -10.16 -5.27 19.52
N GLY A 56 -10.63 -4.04 19.74
CA GLY A 56 -12.01 -3.64 19.46
C GLY A 56 -12.35 -4.02 18.02
N LYS A 57 -13.51 -4.66 17.86
CA LYS A 57 -14.12 -4.86 16.54
C LYS A 57 -14.14 -3.50 15.88
N LYS A 58 -13.43 -3.34 14.74
CA LYS A 58 -13.37 -2.08 14.00
C LYS A 58 -14.79 -1.56 13.83
N ASP A 59 -15.08 -0.44 14.47
CA ASP A 59 -16.34 0.26 14.32
C ASP A 59 -16.44 0.65 12.85
N HIS A 60 -17.31 -0.04 12.12
CA HIS A 60 -17.70 0.41 10.80
C HIS A 60 -18.43 1.75 11.02
N PRO A 61 -18.17 2.78 10.20
CA PRO A 61 -18.92 4.03 10.30
C PRO A 61 -20.42 3.70 10.30
N ALA A 62 -21.22 4.47 11.02
CA ALA A 62 -22.67 4.29 11.07
C ALA A 62 -23.28 4.58 9.68
N LEU A 63 -23.16 3.61 8.79
CA LEU A 63 -23.66 3.65 7.43
C LEU A 63 -25.09 3.14 7.41
N LEU A 64 -25.86 3.66 6.45
CA LEU A 64 -27.22 3.19 6.19
C LEU A 64 -27.24 1.68 5.96
N SER A 65 -28.13 0.96 6.64
CA SER A 65 -28.34 -0.47 6.40
C SER A 65 -29.01 -0.65 5.05
N LEU A 66 -28.52 -1.61 4.25
CA LEU A 66 -29.14 -1.97 2.97
C LEU A 66 -29.95 -3.25 3.15
N ASP A 67 -31.21 -3.22 2.70
CA ASP A 67 -32.08 -4.40 2.70
C ASP A 67 -31.73 -5.32 1.53
N GLU A 68 -31.65 -6.63 1.78
CA GLU A 68 -31.26 -7.60 0.74
C GLU A 68 -32.31 -7.73 -0.37
N SER A 69 -33.57 -7.37 -0.09
CA SER A 69 -34.68 -7.42 -1.05
C SER A 69 -34.59 -6.36 -2.15
N GLU A 70 -33.87 -5.26 -1.91
CA GLU A 70 -33.73 -4.15 -2.86
C GLU A 70 -32.46 -4.25 -3.71
N LEU A 71 -31.73 -5.36 -3.56
CA LEU A 71 -30.47 -5.62 -4.23
C LEU A 71 -30.63 -6.66 -5.32
N GLU A 72 -30.19 -6.31 -6.52
CA GLU A 72 -30.04 -7.27 -7.60
C GLU A 72 -28.57 -7.67 -7.76
N GLU A 73 -28.33 -8.97 -7.68
CA GLU A 73 -27.00 -9.56 -7.79
C GLU A 73 -26.86 -10.33 -9.11
N GLN A 74 -25.79 -10.05 -9.85
CA GLN A 74 -25.45 -10.75 -11.10
C GLN A 74 -23.97 -11.15 -11.08
N PHE A 75 -23.67 -12.37 -11.54
CA PHE A 75 -22.32 -12.88 -11.67
C PHE A 75 -21.87 -12.82 -13.13
N VAL A 76 -20.77 -12.10 -13.38
CA VAL A 76 -20.19 -11.95 -14.71
C VAL A 76 -18.77 -12.50 -14.74
N LYS A 77 -18.30 -12.81 -15.94
CA LYS A 77 -16.89 -13.19 -16.17
C LYS A 77 -16.01 -11.94 -16.10
N GLY A 78 -14.77 -12.11 -15.65
CA GLY A 78 -13.77 -11.04 -15.69
C GLY A 78 -13.49 -10.60 -17.13
N HIS A 79 -13.15 -9.32 -17.32
CA HIS A 79 -12.80 -8.76 -18.62
C HIS A 79 -11.38 -8.17 -18.57
N GLY A 80 -10.59 -8.37 -19.63
CA GLY A 80 -9.26 -7.77 -19.81
C GLY A 80 -8.18 -8.78 -20.23
N PRO A 81 -6.92 -8.33 -20.39
CA PRO A 81 -5.76 -9.17 -20.65
C PRO A 81 -5.42 -9.99 -19.38
N GLY A 82 -6.27 -10.97 -19.06
CA GLY A 82 -6.11 -11.91 -17.97
C GLY A 82 -5.66 -13.28 -18.45
N GLY A 83 -5.27 -14.13 -17.50
CA GLY A 83 -5.00 -15.55 -17.76
C GLY A 83 -6.29 -16.36 -17.96
N GLN A 84 -6.13 -17.63 -18.34
CA GLN A 84 -7.26 -18.56 -18.58
C GLN A 84 -8.27 -18.61 -17.43
N ALA A 85 -7.80 -18.52 -16.18
CA ALA A 85 -8.66 -18.59 -15.00
C ALA A 85 -9.63 -17.39 -14.91
N THR A 86 -9.22 -16.20 -15.33
CA THR A 86 -10.03 -14.97 -15.23
C THR A 86 -11.15 -14.95 -16.26
N ASN A 87 -10.87 -15.42 -17.48
CA ASN A 87 -11.83 -15.39 -18.58
C ASN A 87 -12.86 -16.52 -18.49
N LYS A 88 -12.52 -17.63 -17.81
CA LYS A 88 -13.43 -18.78 -17.65
C LYS A 88 -14.37 -18.62 -16.45
N THR A 89 -13.88 -18.07 -15.35
CA THR A 89 -14.61 -18.05 -14.07
C THR A 89 -15.54 -16.83 -13.96
N SER A 90 -16.80 -17.05 -13.58
CA SER A 90 -17.78 -16.01 -13.28
C SER A 90 -17.67 -15.54 -11.82
N ASN A 91 -16.55 -14.92 -11.46
CA ASN A 91 -16.29 -14.46 -10.09
C ASN A 91 -16.47 -12.95 -9.88
N CYS A 92 -16.70 -12.19 -10.95
CA CYS A 92 -17.00 -10.77 -10.85
C CYS A 92 -18.46 -10.59 -10.45
N VAL A 93 -18.69 -9.82 -9.38
CA VAL A 93 -20.02 -9.54 -8.85
C VAL A 93 -20.45 -8.16 -9.33
N VAL A 94 -21.60 -8.10 -9.99
CA VAL A 94 -22.30 -6.86 -10.33
C VAL A 94 -23.49 -6.75 -9.40
N LEU A 95 -23.46 -5.75 -8.53
CA LEU A 95 -24.50 -5.48 -7.54
C LEU A 95 -25.19 -4.17 -7.89
N ARG A 96 -26.52 -4.20 -8.02
CA ARG A 96 -27.35 -3.03 -8.33
C ARG A 96 -28.30 -2.77 -7.17
N HIS A 97 -28.35 -1.51 -6.72
CA HIS A 97 -29.38 -1.04 -5.80
C HIS A 97 -30.57 -0.54 -6.62
N ILE A 98 -31.75 -1.17 -6.49
CA ILE A 98 -32.93 -0.85 -7.30
C ILE A 98 -33.38 0.61 -7.10
N PRO A 99 -33.61 1.11 -5.87
CA PRO A 99 -34.21 2.45 -5.70
C PRO A 99 -33.26 3.59 -6.08
N SER A 100 -31.96 3.46 -5.80
CA SER A 100 -30.98 4.50 -6.19
C SER A 100 -30.45 4.34 -7.62
N GLY A 101 -30.66 3.19 -8.26
CA GLY A 101 -30.10 2.86 -9.57
C GLY A 101 -28.57 2.73 -9.62
N ILE A 102 -27.88 2.70 -8.46
CA ILE A 102 -26.42 2.65 -8.39
C ILE A 102 -25.94 1.22 -8.67
N VAL A 103 -24.99 1.08 -9.60
CA VAL A 103 -24.38 -0.20 -9.95
C VAL A 103 -22.91 -0.22 -9.52
N VAL A 104 -22.50 -1.31 -8.87
CA VAL A 104 -21.12 -1.56 -8.45
C VAL A 104 -20.66 -2.88 -9.05
N LYS A 105 -19.48 -2.86 -9.69
CA LYS A 105 -18.78 -4.05 -10.16
C LYS A 105 -17.58 -4.30 -9.25
N CYS A 106 -17.42 -5.51 -8.75
CA CYS A 106 -16.31 -5.90 -7.88
C CYS A 106 -15.63 -7.17 -8.38
N HIS A 107 -14.31 -7.09 -8.60
CA HIS A 107 -13.45 -8.18 -9.04
C HIS A 107 -12.08 -8.04 -8.37
N GLN A 108 -12.05 -8.15 -7.05
CA GLN A 108 -10.83 -7.95 -6.26
C GLN A 108 -10.11 -9.26 -5.96
N THR A 109 -10.87 -10.34 -5.76
CA THR A 109 -10.33 -11.63 -5.35
C THR A 109 -10.84 -12.74 -6.26
N ARG A 110 -10.20 -13.91 -6.18
CA ARG A 110 -10.67 -15.11 -6.90
C ARG A 110 -11.99 -15.67 -6.34
N SER A 111 -12.31 -15.37 -5.08
CA SER A 111 -13.48 -15.91 -4.36
C SER A 111 -14.70 -15.03 -4.57
N VAL A 112 -15.82 -15.65 -4.94
CA VAL A 112 -17.11 -14.98 -5.13
C VAL A 112 -17.58 -14.35 -3.82
N ASP A 113 -17.62 -15.11 -2.73
CA ASP A 113 -18.15 -14.64 -1.45
C ASP A 113 -17.40 -13.43 -0.88
N GLN A 114 -16.07 -13.40 -1.08
CA GLN A 114 -15.27 -12.24 -0.72
C GLN A 114 -15.65 -11.03 -1.58
N ASN A 115 -15.80 -11.21 -2.89
CA ASN A 115 -16.25 -10.16 -3.79
C ASN A 115 -17.68 -9.68 -3.47
N ARG A 116 -18.60 -10.56 -3.05
CA ARG A 116 -19.95 -10.19 -2.59
C ARG A 116 -19.91 -9.26 -1.38
N LYS A 117 -19.14 -9.63 -0.36
CA LYS A 117 -18.96 -8.82 0.85
C LYS A 117 -18.34 -7.46 0.54
N LEU A 118 -17.34 -7.43 -0.34
CA LEU A 118 -16.70 -6.19 -0.78
C LEU A 118 -17.65 -5.31 -1.60
N ALA A 119 -18.41 -5.90 -2.53
CA ALA A 119 -19.39 -5.19 -3.34
C ALA A 119 -20.46 -4.51 -2.47
N ARG A 120 -20.98 -5.20 -1.44
CA ARG A 120 -21.93 -4.62 -0.49
C ARG A 120 -21.36 -3.43 0.27
N ARG A 121 -20.12 -3.54 0.78
CA ARG A 121 -19.45 -2.42 1.47
C ARG A 121 -19.30 -1.21 0.56
N ILE A 122 -18.83 -1.42 -0.67
CA ILE A 122 -18.65 -0.34 -1.65
C ILE A 122 -20.00 0.27 -2.03
N LEU A 123 -21.04 -0.55 -2.22
CA LEU A 123 -22.38 -0.07 -2.54
C LEU A 123 -22.95 0.76 -1.40
N GLN A 124 -22.80 0.29 -0.16
CA GLN A 124 -23.24 0.99 1.04
C GLN A 124 -22.58 2.37 1.17
N GLU A 125 -21.26 2.47 0.95
CA GLU A 125 -20.56 3.75 0.91
C GLU A 125 -21.10 4.68 -0.18
N LYS A 126 -21.38 4.15 -1.38
CA LYS A 126 -21.90 4.96 -2.50
C LYS A 126 -23.32 5.44 -2.25
N VAL A 127 -24.18 4.58 -1.71
CA VAL A 127 -25.56 4.89 -1.37
C VAL A 127 -25.60 5.93 -0.24
N ASP A 128 -24.74 5.78 0.77
CA ASP A 128 -24.60 6.76 1.84
C ASP A 128 -24.20 8.15 1.30
N VAL A 129 -23.20 8.20 0.41
CA VAL A 129 -22.81 9.46 -0.25
C VAL A 129 -23.92 10.01 -1.14
N PHE A 130 -24.74 9.16 -1.76
CA PHE A 130 -25.86 9.61 -2.58
C PHE A 130 -26.96 10.29 -1.75
N TYR A 131 -27.33 9.73 -0.61
CA TYR A 131 -28.37 10.30 0.27
C TYR A 131 -27.85 11.43 1.17
N ASN A 132 -26.68 11.26 1.77
CA ASN A 132 -26.12 12.21 2.75
C ASN A 132 -25.17 13.24 2.14
N GLY A 133 -24.69 13.02 0.91
CA GLY A 133 -23.80 13.95 0.20
C GLY A 133 -22.53 14.27 1.00
N GLU A 134 -22.29 15.57 1.21
CA GLU A 134 -21.14 16.10 1.95
C GLU A 134 -21.17 15.80 3.45
N ASN A 135 -22.36 15.48 3.99
CA ASN A 135 -22.51 15.17 5.41
C ASN A 135 -22.12 13.74 5.76
N SER A 136 -22.00 12.86 4.75
CA SER A 136 -21.59 11.47 4.92
C SER A 136 -20.28 11.37 5.71
N PRO A 137 -20.21 10.51 6.74
CA PRO A 137 -18.97 10.28 7.49
C PRO A 137 -17.86 9.76 6.57
N VAL A 138 -18.20 8.90 5.59
CA VAL A 138 -17.25 8.36 4.62
C VAL A 138 -16.64 9.46 3.77
N TYR A 139 -17.45 10.42 3.33
CA TYR A 139 -16.97 11.54 2.53
C TYR A 139 -16.01 12.44 3.34
N LYS A 140 -16.37 12.74 4.60
CA LYS A 140 -15.54 13.53 5.51
C LYS A 140 -14.21 12.86 5.79
N GLU A 141 -14.22 11.57 6.11
CA GLU A 141 -13.00 10.79 6.34
C GLU A 141 -12.08 10.76 5.12
N LYS A 142 -12.63 10.54 3.92
CA LYS A 142 -11.87 10.57 2.66
C LYS A 142 -11.24 11.94 2.43
N ARG A 143 -12.00 13.02 2.61
CA ARG A 143 -11.53 14.40 2.45
C ARG A 143 -10.44 14.76 3.46
N GLU A 144 -10.57 14.34 4.72
CA GLU A 144 -9.55 14.53 5.74
C GLU A 144 -8.27 13.73 5.44
N ALA A 145 -8.40 12.49 5.00
CA ALA A 145 -7.26 11.66 4.62
C ALA A 145 -6.48 12.28 3.44
N GLU A 146 -7.18 12.86 2.47
CA GLU A 146 -6.58 13.60 1.35
C GLU A 146 -5.84 14.85 1.82
N LYS A 147 -6.46 15.67 2.69
CA LYS A 147 -5.80 16.85 3.29
C LYS A 147 -4.51 16.45 4.02
N ARG A 148 -4.58 15.41 4.87
CA ARG A 148 -3.40 14.86 5.58
C ARG A 148 -2.31 14.42 4.60
N LYS A 149 -2.67 13.79 3.48
CA LYS A 149 -1.71 13.37 2.44
C LYS A 149 -1.07 14.57 1.75
N GLN A 150 -1.84 15.62 1.44
CA GLN A 150 -1.33 16.85 0.84
C GLN A 150 -0.37 17.59 1.77
N GLU A 151 -0.71 17.71 3.06
CA GLU A 151 0.16 18.31 4.06
C GLU A 151 1.49 17.55 4.21
N ARG A 152 1.44 16.21 4.24
CA ARG A 152 2.65 15.37 4.27
C ARG A 152 3.54 15.63 3.06
N LYS A 153 2.96 15.73 1.87
CA LYS A 153 3.71 16.07 0.63
C LYS A 153 4.32 17.46 0.71
N LYS A 154 3.58 18.46 1.20
CA LYS A 154 4.06 19.84 1.37
C LYS A 154 5.26 19.89 2.33
N ARG A 155 5.14 19.28 3.51
CA ARG A 155 6.23 19.20 4.51
C ARG A 155 7.47 18.48 3.97
N ALA A 156 7.29 17.40 3.20
CA ALA A 156 8.40 16.69 2.57
C ALA A 156 9.13 17.58 1.56
N LYS A 157 8.39 18.36 0.75
CA LYS A 157 8.96 19.31 -0.21
C LYS A 157 9.75 20.41 0.49
N GLU A 158 9.16 21.06 1.50
CA GLU A 158 9.81 22.11 2.29
C GLU A 158 11.09 21.59 2.97
N THR A 159 11.07 20.37 3.50
CA THR A 159 12.26 19.75 4.11
C THR A 159 13.36 19.53 3.08
N LEU A 160 12.99 19.11 1.87
CA LEU A 160 13.94 18.88 0.78
C LEU A 160 14.54 20.19 0.27
N GLU A 161 13.74 21.25 0.18
CA GLU A 161 14.19 22.62 -0.17
C GLU A 161 15.14 23.17 0.90
N LYS A 162 14.80 23.07 2.20
CA LYS A 162 15.69 23.50 3.30
C LYS A 162 17.04 22.76 3.28
N LYS A 163 17.02 21.45 3.01
CA LYS A 163 18.26 20.66 2.88
C LYS A 163 19.12 21.10 1.68
N LYS A 164 18.50 21.47 0.56
CA LYS A 164 19.21 22.03 -0.60
C LYS A 164 19.86 23.36 -0.25
N LEU A 165 19.09 24.29 0.33
CA LEU A 165 19.61 25.61 0.75
C LEU A 165 20.75 25.48 1.76
N LEU A 166 20.63 24.60 2.76
CA LEU A 166 21.69 24.36 3.74
C LEU A 166 22.94 23.79 3.08
N LYS A 167 22.78 22.89 2.10
CA LYS A 167 23.91 22.31 1.34
C LYS A 167 24.61 23.37 0.51
N GLU A 168 23.84 24.21 -0.21
CA GLU A 168 24.37 25.33 -0.99
C GLU A 168 25.14 26.32 -0.09
N GLN A 169 24.56 26.70 1.05
CA GLN A 169 25.21 27.58 2.02
C GLN A 169 26.53 26.99 2.55
N TRP A 170 26.54 25.70 2.90
CA TRP A 170 27.73 24.98 3.33
C TRP A 170 28.81 24.90 2.23
N GLU A 171 28.42 24.68 0.98
CA GLU A 171 29.32 24.67 -0.17
C GLU A 171 29.92 26.07 -0.42
N SER A 172 29.12 27.14 -0.29
CA SER A 172 29.60 28.52 -0.39
C SER A 172 30.61 28.87 0.71
N SER A 173 30.37 28.47 1.97
CA SER A 173 31.31 28.72 3.07
C SER A 173 32.67 28.03 2.87
N LYS A 174 32.72 26.90 2.16
CA LYS A 174 33.99 26.22 1.83
C LYS A 174 34.77 26.90 0.71
N ASN A 175 34.09 27.61 -0.19
CA ASN A 175 34.69 28.24 -1.36
C ASN A 175 35.13 29.70 -1.11
N VAL A 176 35.09 30.17 0.15
CA VAL A 176 35.66 31.49 0.50
C VAL A 176 37.18 31.38 0.41
N PRO A 177 37.85 32.11 -0.50
CA PRO A 177 39.30 32.12 -0.54
C PRO A 177 39.81 32.67 0.80
N ARG A 178 40.66 31.91 1.50
CA ARG A 178 41.47 32.53 2.56
C ARG A 178 42.34 33.56 1.86
N GLU A 179 42.02 34.84 2.02
CA GLU A 179 42.98 35.89 1.72
C GLU A 179 44.24 35.56 2.54
N ARG A 180 45.32 35.22 1.84
CA ARG A 180 46.65 35.17 2.43
C ARG A 180 46.97 36.62 2.76
N THR A 181 46.70 37.04 3.98
CA THR A 181 47.35 38.21 4.56
C THR A 181 48.83 37.86 4.60
N ALA A 182 49.55 38.29 3.57
CA ALA A 182 50.99 38.28 3.55
C ALA A 182 51.41 39.39 4.51
N ASP A 183 51.61 39.01 5.77
CA ASP A 183 52.29 39.85 6.75
C ASP A 183 53.63 40.28 6.11
N SER A 184 53.75 41.59 5.92
CA SER A 184 54.93 42.26 5.37
C SER A 184 55.74 42.77 6.55
N ASP A 185 56.86 42.12 6.86
CA ASP A 185 57.93 42.57 7.78
C ASP A 185 59.29 42.31 7.11
#